data_AF-A0A3R6Y8V1-F1
#
_entry.id   AF-A0A3R6Y8V1-F1
#
_cell.length_a   1.000
_cell.length_b   1.000
_cell.length_c   1.000
_cell.angle_alpha   90.00
_cell.angle_beta   90.00
_cell.angle_gamma   90.00
#
_symmetry.space_group_name_H-M   'P 1'
#
loop_
_entity.id
_entity.type
_entity.pdbx_description
1 polymer ?
#
loop_
_entity_poly.entity_id
_entity_poly.type
_entity_poly.pdbx_seq_one_letter_code
_entity_poly.pdbx_strand_id
1 'polypeptide(L)'
;MLVAALCHDIGHPGTDNAYEIATGSALAIQYNDMSVLEQHHASETFRILHLPACNILLGVSKPGYQTIRKLVIDGILQTDMKCHFDLVHDLEDAVSQFISSVLRCDSNDLNSVFELTHVLCALYRSSVGKRIWTCLTLRTPRM
;
A
#
# COMPACT_ATOMS: atom_id res chain seq x y z
N MET A 1 6.74 0.92 -8.79
CA MET A 1 5.35 1.42 -8.84
C MET A 1 4.66 1.09 -10.16
N LEU A 2 5.28 1.29 -11.33
CA LEU A 2 4.64 0.93 -12.62
C LEU A 2 4.19 -0.54 -12.74
N VAL A 3 5.03 -1.49 -12.34
CA VAL A 3 4.67 -2.93 -12.38
C VAL A 3 3.49 -3.24 -11.44
N ALA A 4 3.49 -2.68 -10.23
CA ALA A 4 2.36 -2.81 -9.31
C ALA A 4 1.09 -2.22 -9.92
N ALA A 5 1.18 -1.04 -10.53
CA ALA A 5 0.05 -0.40 -11.18
C ALA A 5 -0.58 -1.24 -12.28
N LEU A 6 0.26 -1.84 -13.14
CA LEU A 6 -0.21 -2.68 -14.25
C LEU A 6 -0.81 -4.00 -13.78
N CYS A 7 -0.38 -4.51 -12.64
CA CYS A 7 -0.76 -5.84 -12.18
C CYS A 7 -1.67 -5.86 -10.95
N HIS A 8 -2.10 -4.71 -10.43
CA HIS A 8 -2.84 -4.66 -9.16
C HIS A 8 -4.19 -5.37 -9.20
N ASP A 9 -4.82 -5.51 -10.37
CA ASP A 9 -6.09 -6.24 -10.58
C ASP A 9 -5.92 -7.43 -11.56
N ILE A 10 -4.69 -7.98 -11.68
CA ILE A 10 -4.44 -9.07 -12.65
C ILE A 10 -5.20 -10.35 -12.29
N GLY A 11 -5.97 -10.90 -13.24
CA GLY A 11 -6.76 -12.10 -13.01
C GLY A 11 -7.99 -11.89 -12.12
N HIS A 12 -8.46 -10.65 -11.97
CA HIS A 12 -9.63 -10.34 -11.15
C HIS A 12 -10.90 -11.07 -11.65
N PRO A 13 -11.59 -11.85 -10.79
CA PRO A 13 -12.74 -12.68 -11.17
C PRO A 13 -14.03 -11.90 -11.42
N GLY A 14 -14.06 -10.61 -11.05
CA GLY A 14 -15.24 -9.73 -11.17
C GLY A 14 -16.13 -9.73 -9.90
N THR A 15 -15.69 -10.43 -8.86
CA THR A 15 -16.28 -10.47 -7.52
C THR A 15 -15.41 -9.68 -6.54
N ASP A 16 -15.92 -9.39 -5.35
CA ASP A 16 -15.17 -8.71 -4.30
C ASP A 16 -14.67 -9.68 -3.21
N ASN A 17 -13.78 -9.20 -2.34
CA ASN A 17 -13.25 -9.99 -1.22
C ASN A 17 -14.37 -10.55 -0.31
N ALA A 18 -15.48 -9.83 -0.13
CA ALA A 18 -16.58 -10.26 0.73
C ALA A 18 -17.34 -11.45 0.13
N TYR A 19 -17.56 -11.42 -1.18
CA TYR A 19 -18.18 -12.51 -1.93
C TYR A 19 -17.31 -13.77 -1.90
N GLU A 20 -16.00 -13.64 -2.16
CA GLU A 20 -15.06 -14.76 -2.14
C GLU A 20 -15.06 -15.47 -0.78
N ILE A 21 -15.04 -14.70 0.31
CA ILE A 21 -15.09 -15.23 1.68
C ILE A 21 -16.46 -15.88 1.96
N ALA A 22 -17.55 -15.20 1.64
CA ALA A 22 -18.91 -15.69 1.92
C ALA A 22 -19.24 -16.98 1.16
N THR A 23 -18.66 -17.16 -0.03
CA THR A 23 -18.85 -18.36 -0.86
C THR A 23 -17.84 -19.48 -0.53
N GLY A 24 -16.85 -19.22 0.32
CA GLY A 24 -15.78 -20.17 0.62
C GLY A 24 -14.98 -20.54 -0.64
N SER A 25 -14.69 -19.55 -1.48
CA SER A 25 -14.01 -19.77 -2.75
C SER A 25 -12.63 -20.40 -2.55
N ALA A 26 -12.07 -21.00 -3.61
CA ALA A 26 -10.72 -21.55 -3.57
C ALA A 26 -9.67 -20.50 -3.21
N LEU A 27 -9.86 -19.24 -3.65
CA LEU A 27 -8.98 -18.13 -3.33
C LEU A 27 -9.10 -17.73 -1.85
N ALA A 28 -10.33 -17.67 -1.32
CA ALA A 28 -10.56 -17.35 0.09
C ALA A 28 -9.91 -18.38 1.02
N ILE A 29 -10.05 -19.67 0.69
CA ILE A 29 -9.38 -20.76 1.41
C ILE A 29 -7.86 -20.65 1.30
N GLN A 30 -7.33 -20.40 0.10
CA GLN A 30 -5.88 -20.31 -0.13
C GLN A 30 -5.23 -19.16 0.64
N TYR A 31 -5.90 -18.00 0.70
CA TYR A 31 -5.37 -16.80 1.36
C TYR A 31 -5.94 -16.58 2.77
N ASN A 32 -6.66 -17.57 3.32
CA ASN A 32 -7.22 -17.56 4.67
C ASN A 32 -8.02 -16.28 4.96
N ASP A 33 -8.88 -15.89 4.02
CA ASP A 33 -9.76 -14.70 4.09
C ASP A 33 -9.04 -13.35 4.23
N MET A 34 -7.71 -13.31 4.08
CA MET A 34 -6.90 -12.10 4.25
C MET A 34 -6.49 -11.51 2.90
N SER A 35 -7.03 -10.33 2.57
CA SER A 35 -6.77 -9.57 1.34
C SER A 35 -6.76 -10.48 0.10
N VAL A 36 -7.83 -11.29 -0.03
CA VAL A 36 -7.89 -12.48 -0.89
C VAL A 36 -7.50 -12.16 -2.33
N LEU A 37 -8.11 -11.12 -2.91
CA LEU A 37 -7.86 -10.70 -4.28
C LEU A 37 -6.48 -10.05 -4.42
N GLU A 38 -6.09 -9.15 -3.53
CA GLU A 38 -4.79 -8.47 -3.63
C GLU A 38 -3.61 -9.44 -3.46
N GLN A 39 -3.74 -10.45 -2.59
CA GLN A 39 -2.76 -11.54 -2.50
C GLN A 39 -2.73 -12.39 -3.76
N HIS A 40 -3.90 -12.66 -4.35
CA HIS A 40 -3.99 -13.33 -5.65
C HIS A 40 -3.25 -12.55 -6.75
N HIS A 41 -3.52 -11.25 -6.89
CA HIS A 41 -2.89 -10.37 -7.88
C HIS A 41 -1.37 -10.33 -7.72
N ALA A 42 -0.87 -10.19 -6.49
CA ALA A 42 0.57 -10.20 -6.20
C ALA A 42 1.22 -11.56 -6.54
N SER A 43 0.58 -12.66 -6.17
CA SER A 43 1.07 -14.01 -6.46
C SER A 43 1.14 -14.27 -7.96
N GLU A 44 0.07 -13.94 -8.68
CA GLU A 44 -0.06 -14.15 -10.12
C GLU A 44 0.95 -13.31 -10.91
N THR A 45 1.17 -12.06 -10.49
CA THR A 45 2.20 -11.18 -11.05
C THR A 45 3.57 -11.88 -11.04
N PHE A 46 3.99 -12.42 -9.90
CA PHE A 46 5.30 -13.06 -9.80
C PHE A 46 5.34 -14.45 -10.41
N ARG A 47 4.20 -15.16 -10.50
CA ARG A 47 4.11 -16.41 -11.26
C ARG A 47 4.40 -16.16 -12.74
N ILE A 48 3.83 -15.10 -13.33
CA ILE A 48 4.08 -14.71 -14.72
C ILE A 48 5.52 -14.24 -14.91
N LEU A 49 6.03 -13.37 -14.02
CA LEU A 49 7.41 -12.90 -14.10
C LEU A 49 8.46 -14.00 -13.92
N HIS A 50 8.08 -15.16 -13.36
CA HIS A 50 8.96 -16.33 -13.26
C HIS A 50 9.13 -17.06 -14.60
N LEU A 51 8.22 -16.85 -15.56
CA LEU A 51 8.34 -17.44 -16.89
C LEU A 51 9.48 -16.77 -17.68
N PRO A 52 10.43 -17.52 -18.25
CA PRO A 52 11.58 -16.93 -18.96
C PRO A 52 11.21 -15.93 -20.06
N ALA A 53 10.11 -16.17 -20.78
CA ALA A 53 9.63 -15.31 -21.85
C ALA A 53 8.99 -14.00 -21.36
N CYS A 54 8.57 -13.93 -20.09
CA CYS A 54 7.84 -12.80 -19.50
C CYS A 54 8.64 -12.06 -18.42
N ASN A 55 9.86 -12.50 -18.13
CA ASN A 55 10.68 -11.95 -17.06
C ASN A 55 11.32 -10.61 -17.47
N ILE A 56 10.60 -9.51 -17.25
CA ILE A 56 11.10 -8.14 -17.46
C ILE A 56 12.18 -7.72 -16.45
N LEU A 57 12.43 -8.52 -15.41
CA LEU A 57 13.43 -8.26 -14.37
C LEU A 57 14.72 -9.06 -14.59
N LEU A 58 14.91 -9.62 -15.79
CA LEU A 58 16.12 -10.33 -16.17
C LEU A 58 17.35 -9.39 -16.07
N GLY A 59 18.45 -9.90 -15.51
CA GLY A 59 19.70 -9.14 -15.36
C GLY A 59 19.75 -8.22 -14.13
N VAL A 60 18.67 -8.13 -13.33
CA VAL A 60 18.70 -7.41 -12.05
C VAL A 60 19.48 -8.23 -11.01
N SER A 61 20.31 -7.55 -10.22
CA SER A 61 21.05 -8.18 -9.12
C SER A 61 20.10 -8.78 -8.08
N LYS A 62 20.52 -9.84 -7.40
CA LYS A 62 19.70 -10.49 -6.36
C LYS A 62 19.17 -9.50 -5.29
N PRO A 63 19.96 -8.56 -4.75
CA PRO A 63 19.45 -7.55 -3.82
C PRO A 63 18.41 -6.62 -4.47
N GLY A 64 18.66 -6.16 -5.69
CA GLY A 64 17.72 -5.30 -6.42
C GLY A 64 16.39 -5.99 -6.69
N TYR A 65 16.42 -7.27 -7.06
CA TYR A 65 15.21 -8.07 -7.26
C TYR A 65 14.40 -8.20 -5.96
N GLN A 66 15.06 -8.44 -4.82
CA GLN A 66 14.38 -8.50 -3.52
C GLN A 66 13.70 -7.18 -3.17
N THR A 67 14.36 -6.05 -3.42
CA THR A 67 13.79 -4.71 -3.22
C THR A 67 12.59 -4.49 -4.14
N ILE A 68 12.72 -4.77 -5.44
CA ILE A 68 11.63 -4.61 -6.41
C ILE A 68 10.45 -5.50 -6.03
N ARG A 69 10.70 -6.77 -5.70
CA ARG A 69 9.68 -7.73 -5.29
C ARG A 69 8.89 -7.20 -4.11
N LYS A 70 9.59 -6.75 -3.07
CA LYS A 70 8.95 -6.17 -1.89
C LYS A 70 8.08 -4.96 -2.26
N LEU A 71 8.62 -4.02 -3.03
CA LEU A 71 7.89 -2.80 -3.41
C LEU A 71 6.65 -3.10 -4.28
N VAL A 72 6.70 -4.12 -5.13
CA VAL A 72 5.55 -4.50 -5.97
C VAL A 72 4.48 -5.18 -5.12
N ILE A 73 4.86 -6.14 -4.28
CA ILE A 73 3.91 -6.82 -3.37
C ILE A 73 3.26 -5.80 -2.44
N ASP A 74 4.05 -4.98 -1.76
CA ASP A 74 3.55 -3.94 -0.85
C ASP A 74 2.63 -2.96 -1.60
N GLY A 75 2.94 -2.64 -2.86
CA GLY A 75 2.14 -1.73 -3.68
C GLY A 75 0.76 -2.32 -4.05
N ILE A 76 0.71 -3.60 -4.39
CA ILE A 76 -0.55 -4.29 -4.72
C ILE A 76 -1.38 -4.52 -3.46
N LEU A 77 -0.79 -4.98 -2.36
CA LEU A 77 -1.54 -5.21 -1.11
C LEU A 77 -2.15 -3.92 -0.54
N GLN A 78 -1.56 -2.77 -0.82
CA GLN A 78 -2.09 -1.47 -0.40
C GLN A 78 -3.32 -1.02 -1.20
N THR A 79 -3.73 -1.71 -2.26
CA THR A 79 -4.99 -1.41 -2.96
C THR A 79 -6.21 -2.03 -2.29
N ASP A 80 -6.02 -2.89 -1.28
CA ASP A 80 -7.12 -3.42 -0.48
C ASP A 80 -7.79 -2.29 0.30
N MET A 81 -9.07 -2.06 -0.02
CA MET A 81 -9.87 -0.99 0.56
C MET A 81 -10.23 -1.22 2.04
N LYS A 82 -10.11 -2.44 2.57
CA LYS A 82 -10.21 -2.66 4.03
C LYS A 82 -9.09 -1.93 4.77
N CYS A 83 -7.86 -2.04 4.29
CA CYS A 83 -6.71 -1.35 4.87
C CYS A 83 -6.71 0.17 4.59
N HIS A 84 -7.47 0.62 3.59
CA HIS A 84 -7.58 2.03 3.24
C HIS A 84 -8.29 2.85 4.33
N PHE A 85 -9.36 2.33 4.94
CA PHE A 85 -10.08 3.06 5.99
C PHE A 85 -9.23 3.22 7.25
N ASP A 86 -8.49 2.18 7.64
CA ASP A 86 -7.52 2.27 8.74
C ASP A 86 -6.46 3.34 8.45
N LEU A 87 -5.95 3.39 7.21
CA LEU A 87 -4.99 4.39 6.79
C LEU A 87 -5.54 5.83 6.81
N VAL A 88 -6.81 6.00 6.40
CA VAL A 88 -7.48 7.31 6.46
C VAL A 88 -7.64 7.76 7.90
N HIS A 89 -8.05 6.86 8.79
CA HIS A 89 -8.15 7.15 10.22
C HIS A 89 -6.78 7.52 10.82
N ASP A 90 -5.73 6.72 10.53
CA ASP A 90 -4.37 7.03 10.96
C ASP A 90 -3.90 8.41 10.47
N LEU A 91 -4.27 8.78 9.24
CA LEU A 91 -3.96 10.10 8.69
C LEU A 91 -4.75 11.22 9.40
N GLU A 92 -6.04 11.03 9.63
CA GLU A 92 -6.89 12.01 10.33
C GLU A 92 -6.38 12.26 11.75
N ASP A 93 -5.98 11.21 12.46
CA ASP A 93 -5.37 11.31 13.79
C ASP A 93 -4.04 12.06 13.74
N ALA A 94 -3.17 11.71 12.79
CA ALA A 94 -1.86 12.32 12.67
C ALA A 94 -1.94 13.80 12.26
N VAL A 95 -2.90 14.17 11.41
CA VAL A 95 -3.21 15.56 11.06
C VAL A 95 -3.78 16.31 12.26
N SER A 96 -4.68 15.70 13.03
CA SER A 96 -5.26 16.32 14.23
C SER A 96 -4.21 16.59 15.30
N GLN A 97 -3.26 15.67 15.50
CA GLN A 97 -2.12 15.85 16.39
C GLN A 97 -1.19 16.97 15.90
N PHE A 98 -0.94 17.03 14.59
CA PHE A 98 -0.13 18.10 13.99
C PHE A 98 -0.77 19.48 14.12
N ILE A 99 -2.07 19.61 13.83
CA ILE A 99 -2.78 20.88 14.01
C ILE A 99 -2.74 21.29 15.50
N SER A 100 -2.93 20.33 16.41
CA SER A 100 -2.85 20.60 17.85
C SER A 100 -1.47 21.05 18.31
N SER A 101 -0.38 20.50 17.74
CA SER A 101 0.98 20.93 18.07
C SER A 101 1.29 22.30 17.47
N VAL A 102 0.83 22.60 16.26
CA VAL A 102 0.98 23.92 15.63
C VAL A 102 0.23 25.00 16.41
N LEU A 103 -1.00 24.72 16.85
CA LEU A 103 -1.79 25.66 17.65
C LEU A 103 -1.19 25.92 19.04
N ARG A 104 -0.37 25.01 19.57
CA ARG A 104 0.34 25.18 20.85
C ARG A 104 1.72 25.82 20.70
N CYS A 105 2.22 25.98 19.47
CA CYS A 105 3.54 26.51 19.21
C CYS A 105 3.56 28.03 19.42
N ASP A 106 4.40 28.49 20.35
CA ASP A 106 4.72 29.92 20.48
C ASP A 106 5.94 30.22 19.59
N SER A 107 5.75 31.12 18.61
CA SER A 107 6.82 31.53 17.70
C SER A 107 8.07 32.10 18.40
N ASN A 108 7.96 32.51 19.66
CA ASN A 108 9.08 33.01 20.45
C ASN A 108 9.80 31.94 21.29
N ASP A 109 9.26 30.72 21.35
CA ASP A 109 9.89 29.59 22.06
C ASP A 109 10.50 28.59 21.06
N LEU A 110 11.84 28.61 20.98
CA LEU A 110 12.65 27.71 20.15
C LEU A 110 12.38 26.22 20.42
N ASN A 111 11.98 25.83 21.64
CA ASN A 111 11.65 24.43 21.93
C ASN A 111 10.36 24.00 21.23
N SER A 112 9.36 24.89 21.18
CA SER A 112 8.10 24.61 20.51
C SER A 112 8.29 24.49 18.97
N VAL A 113 9.19 25.28 18.40
CA VAL A 113 9.59 25.17 16.99
C VAL A 113 10.31 23.85 16.70
N PHE A 114 11.18 23.40 17.62
CA PHE A 114 11.92 22.15 17.47
C PHE A 114 10.98 20.93 17.47
N GLU A 115 9.99 20.91 18.36
CA GLU A 115 8.94 19.89 18.41
C GLU A 115 8.11 19.82 17.11
N LEU A 116 7.76 20.97 16.52
CA LEU A 116 7.08 20.99 15.22
C LEU A 116 7.91 20.36 14.11
N THR A 117 9.21 20.65 14.03
CA THR A 117 10.10 19.98 13.05
C THR A 117 10.18 18.48 13.27
N HIS A 118 10.13 18.03 14.52
CA HIS A 118 10.20 16.61 14.85
C HIS A 118 8.92 15.87 14.46
N VAL A 119 7.75 16.47 14.72
CA VAL A 119 6.44 15.94 14.29
C VAL A 119 6.31 15.89 12.77
N LEU A 120 6.74 16.94 12.05
CA LEU A 120 6.79 16.95 10.58
C LEU A 120 7.69 15.85 10.01
N CYS A 121 8.89 15.65 10.60
CA CYS A 121 9.78 14.57 10.21
C CYS A 121 9.19 13.19 10.49
N ALA A 122 8.50 13.01 11.61
CA ALA A 122 7.83 11.76 11.95
C ALA A 122 6.69 11.42 10.99
N LEU A 123 5.85 12.41 10.63
CA LEU A 123 4.79 12.27 9.64
C LEU A 123 5.35 11.89 8.26
N TYR A 124 6.39 12.57 7.80
CA TYR A 124 7.00 12.28 6.49
C TYR A 124 7.68 10.90 6.44
N ARG A 125 8.21 10.42 7.56
CA ARG A 125 8.84 9.09 7.66
C ARG A 125 7.84 7.97 7.98
N SER A 126 6.63 8.32 8.40
CA SER A 126 5.59 7.36 8.77
C SER A 126 5.17 6.48 7.59
N SER A 127 4.64 5.30 7.92
CA SER A 127 3.98 4.40 6.96
C SER A 127 2.85 5.09 6.21
N VAL A 128 2.21 6.09 6.82
CA VAL A 128 1.07 6.82 6.28
C VAL A 128 1.43 7.57 5.00
N GLY A 129 2.52 8.35 5.00
CA GLY A 129 2.96 9.11 3.82
C GLY A 129 3.34 8.23 2.62
N LYS A 130 3.90 7.05 2.87
CA LYS A 130 4.27 6.08 1.83
C LYS A 130 3.05 5.35 1.25
N ARG A 131 2.04 5.09 2.07
CA ARG A 131 0.81 4.39 1.68
C ARG A 131 -0.18 5.31 0.93
N ILE A 132 -0.25 6.59 1.30
CA ILE A 132 -1.08 7.60 0.62
C ILE A 132 -0.71 7.75 -0.86
N TRP A 133 0.59 7.76 -1.17
CA TRP A 133 1.07 7.84 -2.56
C TRP A 133 0.58 6.66 -3.41
N THR A 134 0.52 5.45 -2.84
CA THR A 134 0.09 4.24 -3.53
C THR A 134 -1.43 4.24 -3.79
N CYS A 135 -2.26 4.63 -2.81
CA CYS A 135 -3.72 4.69 -2.98
C CYS A 135 -4.17 5.78 -3.96
N LEU A 136 -3.48 6.94 -4.02
CA LEU A 136 -3.85 8.06 -4.89
C LEU A 136 -3.45 7.86 -6.36
N THR A 137 -2.41 7.07 -6.64
CA THR A 137 -1.92 6.85 -8.00
C THR A 137 -2.58 5.68 -8.73
N LEU A 138 -3.30 4.80 -8.02
CA LEU A 138 -3.93 3.60 -8.59
C LEU A 138 -5.46 3.65 -8.67
N ARG A 139 -6.10 4.77 -8.31
CA ARG A 139 -7.54 4.96 -8.58
C ARG A 139 -7.79 5.16 -10.08
N THR A 140 -7.96 4.07 -10.81
CA THR A 140 -8.85 4.08 -11.98
C THR A 140 -10.25 3.68 -11.50
N PRO A 141 -11.32 4.36 -11.95
CA PRO A 141 -12.68 3.93 -11.64
C PRO A 141 -12.87 2.51 -12.21
N ARG A 142 -13.19 1.55 -11.35
CA ARG A 142 -13.64 0.22 -11.79
C ARG A 142 -14.92 0.45 -12.60
N MET A 143 -14.88 0.12 -13.90
CA MET A 143 -16.03 0.20 -14.81
C MET A 143 -17.06 -0.87 -14.48
#